data_AF-A0A839WUP2-F1
#
_entry.id   AF-A0A839WUP2-F1
#
_cell.length_a   1.000
_cell.length_b   1.000
_cell.length_c   1.000
_cell.angle_alpha   90.00
_cell.angle_beta   90.00
_cell.angle_gamma   90.00
#
_symmetry.space_group_name_H-M   'P 1'
#
loop_
_entity.id
_entity.type
_entity.pdbx_description
1 polymer ?
#
loop_
_entity_poly.entity_id
_entity_poly.type
_entity_poly.pdbx_seq_one_letter_code
_entity_poly.pdbx_strand_id
1 'polypeptide(L)'
;MKRYPLQTLLQLRAHRTEAARRVVLDRQRALQQCQDACQRIEGEIDELRASRTQHRARLLDPPPAGVPWPAALTQRELYIELIGEQIVGAQARLAKAQDAVREAEQALQAARDAFFRAKAREDALEKRRDVWRGEQRGLQARQEEATAEDLMQARHLARR
;
A
#
# COMPACT_ATOMS: atom_id res chain seq x y z
N MET A 1 -13.71 16.85 36.11
CA MET A 1 -12.35 16.64 35.55
C MET A 1 -12.07 17.65 34.46
N LYS A 2 -10.90 18.30 34.49
CA LYS A 2 -10.48 19.26 33.45
C LYS A 2 -10.24 18.51 32.12
N ARG A 3 -10.55 19.13 30.98
CA ARG A 3 -10.24 18.59 29.63
C ARG A 3 -8.76 18.80 29.31
N TYR A 4 -8.16 17.88 28.54
CA TYR A 4 -6.77 17.99 28.13
C TYR A 4 -6.56 19.23 27.23
N PRO A 5 -5.61 20.13 27.53
CA PRO A 5 -5.44 21.39 26.79
C PRO A 5 -5.15 21.21 25.29
N LEU A 6 -4.48 20.11 24.91
CA LEU A 6 -4.12 19.84 23.51
C LEU A 6 -5.05 18.80 22.85
N GLN A 7 -6.29 18.66 23.33
CA GLN A 7 -7.25 17.70 22.79
C GLN A 7 -7.52 17.90 21.29
N THR A 8 -7.70 19.14 20.84
CA THR A 8 -7.94 19.47 19.42
C THR A 8 -6.75 19.09 18.54
N LEU A 9 -5.52 19.29 19.04
CA LEU A 9 -4.31 18.90 18.31
C LEU A 9 -4.19 17.38 18.18
N LEU A 10 -4.59 16.63 19.22
CA LEU A 10 -4.61 15.17 19.19
C LEU A 10 -5.61 14.66 18.14
N GLN A 11 -6.82 15.22 18.10
CA GLN A 11 -7.82 14.90 17.07
C GLN A 11 -7.32 15.20 15.66
N LEU A 12 -6.67 16.35 15.46
CA LEU A 12 -6.08 16.70 14.17
C LEU A 12 -4.98 15.71 13.74
N ARG A 13 -4.14 15.25 14.68
CA ARG A 13 -3.10 14.26 14.37
C ARG A 13 -3.67 12.88 14.07
N ALA A 14 -4.68 12.43 14.83
CA ALA A 14 -5.41 11.20 14.54
C ALA A 14 -5.99 11.22 13.12
N HIS A 15 -6.66 12.31 12.74
CA HIS A 15 -7.18 12.46 11.37
C HIS A 15 -6.07 12.40 10.31
N ARG A 16 -4.91 13.02 10.56
CA ARG A 16 -3.76 12.95 9.63
C ARG A 16 -3.17 11.54 9.53
N THR A 17 -3.10 10.81 10.64
CA THR A 17 -2.70 9.40 10.65
C THR A 17 -3.66 8.54 9.84
N GLU A 18 -4.97 8.73 10.01
CA GLU A 18 -6.00 8.05 9.22
C GLU A 18 -5.91 8.39 7.74
N ALA A 19 -5.71 9.66 7.39
CA ALA A 19 -5.50 10.08 6.00
C ALA A 19 -4.25 9.40 5.41
N ALA A 20 -3.13 9.36 6.14
CA ALA A 20 -1.93 8.65 5.69
C ALA A 20 -2.17 7.14 5.53
N ARG A 21 -2.97 6.52 6.41
CA ARG A 21 -3.36 5.11 6.28
C ARG A 21 -4.15 4.85 5.00
N ARG A 22 -5.09 5.74 4.63
CA ARG A 22 -5.84 5.64 3.37
C ARG A 22 -4.92 5.68 2.17
N VAL A 23 -3.95 6.61 2.16
CA VAL A 23 -2.94 6.70 1.11
C VAL A 23 -2.13 5.40 0.98
N VAL A 24 -1.72 4.78 2.09
CA VAL A 24 -1.03 3.47 2.05
C VAL A 24 -1.90 2.42 1.36
N LEU A 25 -3.18 2.32 1.71
CA LEU A 25 -4.11 1.35 1.10
C LEU A 25 -4.29 1.62 -0.40
N ASP A 26 -4.40 2.87 -0.81
CA ASP A 26 -4.51 3.25 -2.22
C ASP A 26 -3.24 2.89 -3.00
N ARG A 27 -2.06 3.09 -2.41
CA ARG A 27 -0.78 2.67 -3.02
C ARG A 27 -0.63 1.15 -3.09
N GLN A 28 -1.12 0.41 -2.10
CA GLN A 28 -1.16 -1.06 -2.17
C GLN A 28 -2.04 -1.55 -3.32
N ARG A 29 -3.21 -0.94 -3.51
CA ARG A 29 -4.09 -1.27 -4.64
C ARG A 29 -3.43 -0.95 -5.99
N ALA A 30 -2.79 0.21 -6.09
CA ALA A 30 -2.07 0.58 -7.31
C ALA A 30 -0.93 -0.40 -7.64
N LEU A 31 -0.14 -0.80 -6.63
CA LEU A 31 0.90 -1.82 -6.81
C LEU A 31 0.32 -3.15 -7.30
N GLN A 32 -0.79 -3.61 -6.71
CA GLN A 32 -1.46 -4.83 -7.15
C GLN A 32 -1.90 -4.73 -8.61
N GLN A 33 -2.51 -3.61 -9.01
CA GLN A 33 -2.92 -3.39 -10.41
C GLN A 33 -1.74 -3.43 -11.39
N CYS A 34 -0.58 -2.90 -10.99
CA CYS A 34 0.65 -2.99 -11.79
C CYS A 34 1.14 -4.44 -11.90
N GLN A 35 1.12 -5.20 -10.79
CA GLN A 35 1.50 -6.61 -10.79
C GLN A 35 0.55 -7.46 -11.66
N ASP A 36 -0.75 -7.24 -11.55
CA ASP A 36 -1.76 -7.90 -12.39
C ASP A 36 -1.59 -7.55 -13.87
N ALA A 37 -1.15 -6.32 -14.19
CA ALA A 37 -0.81 -5.94 -15.55
C ALA A 37 0.43 -6.69 -16.08
N CYS A 38 1.48 -6.83 -15.26
CA CYS A 38 2.66 -7.64 -15.62
C CYS A 38 2.26 -9.10 -15.88
N GLN A 39 1.50 -9.71 -14.99
CA GLN A 39 1.05 -11.11 -15.13
C GLN A 39 0.24 -11.34 -16.39
N ARG A 40 -0.64 -10.39 -16.77
CA ARG A 40 -1.39 -10.48 -18.03
C ARG A 40 -0.48 -10.45 -19.25
N ILE A 41 0.55 -9.59 -19.25
CA ILE A 41 1.50 -9.50 -20.38
C ILE A 41 2.39 -10.75 -20.43
N GLU A 42 2.80 -11.29 -19.27
CA GLU A 42 3.53 -12.55 -19.20
C GLU A 42 2.72 -13.71 -19.79
N GLY A 43 1.44 -13.82 -19.43
CA GLY A 43 0.52 -14.78 -20.02
C GLY A 43 0.40 -14.64 -21.54
N GLU A 44 0.26 -13.40 -22.04
CA GLU A 44 0.24 -13.12 -23.48
C GLU A 44 1.52 -13.59 -24.18
N ILE A 45 2.70 -13.33 -23.59
CA ILE A 45 3.98 -13.77 -24.14
C ILE A 45 4.05 -15.31 -24.22
N ASP A 46 3.59 -16.00 -23.19
CA ASP A 46 3.61 -17.45 -23.15
C ASP A 46 2.63 -18.08 -24.16
N GLU A 47 1.44 -17.49 -24.32
CA GLU A 47 0.50 -17.87 -25.39
C GLU A 47 1.10 -17.67 -26.78
N LEU A 48 1.75 -16.53 -27.03
CA LEU A 48 2.43 -16.27 -28.31
C LEU A 48 3.58 -17.25 -28.55
N ARG A 49 4.37 -17.59 -27.53
CA ARG A 49 5.45 -18.59 -27.62
C ARG A 49 4.92 -19.98 -27.90
N ALA A 50 3.83 -20.38 -27.25
CA ALA A 50 3.17 -21.65 -27.49
C ALA A 50 2.64 -21.71 -28.93
N SER A 51 1.95 -20.66 -29.38
CA SER A 51 1.47 -20.53 -30.76
C SER A 51 2.62 -20.64 -31.77
N ARG A 52 3.70 -19.87 -31.58
CA ARG A 52 4.88 -19.91 -32.45
C ARG A 52 5.48 -21.32 -32.54
N THR A 53 5.55 -22.02 -31.41
CA THR A 53 6.07 -23.40 -31.34
C THR A 53 5.16 -24.37 -32.09
N GLN A 54 3.85 -24.24 -31.92
CA GLN A 54 2.85 -25.03 -32.64
C GLN A 54 2.92 -24.80 -34.15
N HIS A 55 3.04 -23.55 -34.61
CA HIS A 55 3.17 -23.23 -36.03
C HIS A 55 4.48 -23.74 -36.63
N ARG A 56 5.58 -23.70 -35.88
CA ARG A 56 6.85 -24.32 -36.29
C ARG A 56 6.75 -25.83 -36.43
N ALA A 57 6.07 -26.51 -35.51
CA ALA A 57 5.87 -27.96 -35.59
C ALA A 57 5.07 -28.38 -36.83
N ARG A 58 4.19 -27.49 -37.33
CA ARG A 58 3.32 -27.69 -38.49
C ARG A 58 3.88 -27.11 -39.79
N LEU A 59 5.14 -26.68 -39.81
CA LEU A 59 5.73 -25.97 -40.95
C LEU A 59 5.68 -26.82 -42.23
N LEU A 60 5.91 -28.14 -42.09
CA LEU A 60 5.96 -29.11 -43.19
C LEU A 60 4.63 -29.84 -43.42
N ASP A 61 3.54 -29.42 -42.78
CA ASP A 61 2.22 -30.02 -43.00
C ASP A 61 1.79 -29.86 -44.47
N PRO A 62 1.06 -30.81 -45.07
CA PRO A 62 0.59 -30.68 -46.43
C PRO A 62 -0.25 -29.40 -46.63
N PRO A 63 -0.06 -28.66 -47.74
CA PRO A 63 -0.83 -27.48 -48.06
C PRO A 63 -2.26 -27.89 -48.45
N PRO A 64 -3.21 -26.96 -48.34
CA PRO A 64 -4.56 -27.19 -48.82
C PRO A 64 -4.58 -27.50 -50.32
N ALA A 65 -5.60 -28.24 -50.76
CA ALA A 65 -5.78 -28.57 -52.16
C ALA A 65 -5.80 -27.30 -53.03
N GLY A 66 -5.03 -27.31 -54.13
CA GLY A 66 -4.91 -26.17 -55.03
C GLY A 66 -3.88 -25.11 -54.63
N VAL A 67 -3.24 -25.23 -53.45
CA VAL A 67 -2.17 -24.31 -53.04
C VAL A 67 -0.79 -24.92 -53.33
N PRO A 68 0.07 -24.24 -54.12
CA PRO A 68 1.44 -24.70 -54.35
C PRO A 68 2.26 -24.75 -53.06
N TRP A 69 3.11 -25.77 -52.92
CA TRP A 69 3.96 -25.96 -51.75
C TRP A 69 4.83 -24.75 -51.38
N PRO A 70 5.53 -24.08 -52.33
CA PRO A 70 6.35 -22.92 -52.00
C PRO A 70 5.54 -21.77 -51.41
N ALA A 71 4.34 -21.50 -51.95
CA ALA A 71 3.49 -20.42 -51.46
C ALA A 71 2.98 -20.68 -50.03
N ALA A 72 2.57 -21.91 -49.73
CA ALA A 72 2.15 -22.29 -48.39
C ALA A 72 3.28 -22.21 -47.37
N LEU A 73 4.50 -22.60 -47.75
CA LEU A 73 5.67 -22.53 -46.89
C LEU A 73 6.02 -21.07 -46.56
N THR A 74 6.14 -20.20 -47.58
CA THR A 74 6.43 -18.77 -47.37
C THR A 74 5.39 -18.10 -46.49
N GLN A 75 4.10 -18.39 -46.70
CA GLN A 75 3.04 -17.81 -45.86
C GLN A 75 3.17 -18.23 -44.38
N ARG A 76 3.52 -19.49 -44.12
CA ARG A 76 3.73 -19.99 -42.74
C ARG A 76 4.96 -19.37 -42.08
N GLU A 77 6.05 -19.22 -42.84
CA GLU A 77 7.27 -18.56 -42.36
C GLU A 77 6.99 -17.10 -41.97
N LEU A 78 6.33 -16.33 -42.85
CA LEU A 78 5.93 -14.96 -42.57
C LEU A 78 5.05 -14.85 -41.32
N TYR A 79 4.13 -15.80 -41.12
CA TYR A 79 3.28 -15.82 -39.94
C TYR A 79 4.07 -16.12 -38.65
N ILE A 80 5.03 -17.05 -38.70
CA ILE A 80 5.94 -17.35 -37.58
C ILE A 80 6.84 -16.15 -37.24
N GLU A 81 7.27 -15.40 -38.26
CA GLU A 81 8.01 -14.15 -38.10
C GLU A 81 7.16 -13.06 -37.44
N LEU A 82 5.92 -12.87 -37.91
CA LEU A 82 4.97 -11.94 -37.31
C LEU A 82 4.72 -12.23 -35.82
N ILE A 83 4.52 -13.49 -35.44
CA ILE A 83 4.41 -13.86 -34.02
C ILE A 83 5.71 -13.53 -33.27
N GLY A 84 6.87 -13.73 -33.91
CA GLY A 84 8.16 -13.34 -33.36
C GLY A 84 8.24 -11.83 -33.04
N GLU A 85 7.79 -10.98 -33.95
CA GLU A 85 7.73 -9.52 -33.76
C GLU A 85 6.75 -9.14 -32.64
N GLN A 86 5.58 -9.80 -32.57
CA GLN A 86 4.61 -9.60 -31.50
C GLN A 86 5.18 -9.95 -30.12
N ILE A 87 5.95 -11.05 -30.01
CA ILE A 87 6.64 -11.42 -28.77
C ILE A 87 7.62 -10.33 -28.35
N VAL A 88 8.43 -9.80 -29.29
CA VAL A 88 9.38 -8.71 -28.99
C VAL A 88 8.64 -7.46 -28.51
N GLY A 89 7.54 -7.09 -29.17
CA GLY A 89 6.69 -5.98 -28.75
C GLY A 89 6.07 -6.19 -27.36
N ALA A 90 5.61 -7.40 -27.06
CA ALA A 90 5.07 -7.77 -25.74
C ALA A 90 6.15 -7.73 -24.64
N GLN A 91 7.37 -8.17 -24.94
CA GLN A 91 8.51 -8.07 -24.01
C GLN A 91 8.88 -6.61 -23.70
N ALA A 92 8.85 -5.73 -24.70
CA ALA A 92 9.08 -4.31 -24.47
C ALA A 92 7.96 -3.67 -23.61
N ARG A 93 6.71 -4.11 -23.76
CA ARG A 93 5.61 -3.72 -22.87
C ARG A 93 5.79 -4.27 -21.46
N LEU A 94 6.23 -5.52 -21.31
CA LEU A 94 6.51 -6.14 -20.02
C LEU A 94 7.59 -5.36 -19.26
N ALA A 95 8.69 -4.98 -19.92
CA ALA A 95 9.74 -4.18 -19.30
C ALA A 95 9.20 -2.85 -18.74
N LYS A 96 8.38 -2.14 -19.53
CA LYS A 96 7.72 -0.90 -19.07
C LYS A 96 6.77 -1.15 -17.88
N ALA A 97 6.03 -2.25 -17.89
CA ALA A 97 5.14 -2.60 -16.80
C ALA A 97 5.93 -2.96 -15.52
N GLN A 98 7.06 -3.64 -15.64
CA GLN A 98 7.96 -3.95 -14.52
C GLN A 98 8.57 -2.67 -13.92
N ASP A 99 8.91 -1.68 -14.74
CA ASP A 99 9.36 -0.38 -14.25
C ASP A 99 8.23 0.34 -13.48
N ALA A 100 6.99 0.29 -13.96
CA ALA A 100 5.84 0.81 -13.24
C ALA A 100 5.60 0.10 -11.89
N VAL A 101 5.85 -1.22 -11.80
CA VAL A 101 5.82 -1.95 -10.52
C VAL A 101 6.88 -1.39 -9.57
N ARG A 102 8.12 -1.20 -10.02
CA ARG A 102 9.20 -0.63 -9.18
C ARG A 102 8.85 0.77 -8.67
N GLU A 103 8.28 1.62 -9.52
CA GLU A 103 7.80 2.96 -9.12
C GLU A 103 6.67 2.87 -8.08
N ALA A 104 5.72 1.94 -8.27
CA ALA A 104 4.62 1.73 -7.33
C ALA A 104 5.11 1.19 -5.98
N GLU A 105 6.13 0.32 -5.96
CA GLU A 105 6.78 -0.16 -4.73
C GLU A 105 7.45 0.99 -3.96
N GLN A 106 8.19 1.84 -4.66
CA GLN A 106 8.81 3.02 -4.06
C GLN A 106 7.75 3.98 -3.49
N ALA A 107 6.66 4.21 -4.24
CA ALA A 107 5.55 5.05 -3.78
C ALA A 107 4.85 4.46 -2.54
N LEU A 108 4.68 3.13 -2.49
CA LEU A 108 4.13 2.44 -1.33
C LEU A 108 5.06 2.57 -0.12
N GLN A 109 6.37 2.42 -0.31
CA GLN A 109 7.32 2.57 0.79
C GLN A 109 7.32 4.01 1.33
N ALA A 110 7.32 5.02 0.45
CA ALA A 110 7.23 6.42 0.86
C ALA A 110 5.93 6.72 1.63
N ALA A 111 4.80 6.12 1.22
CA ALA A 111 3.52 6.24 1.92
C ALA A 111 3.56 5.58 3.31
N ARG A 112 4.18 4.40 3.44
CA ARG A 112 4.37 3.71 4.72
C ARG A 112 5.22 4.55 5.67
N ASP A 113 6.33 5.09 5.19
CA ASP A 113 7.20 5.94 6.01
C ASP A 113 6.46 7.21 6.47
N ALA A 114 5.66 7.82 5.60
CA ALA A 114 4.82 8.96 5.96
C ALA A 114 3.78 8.61 7.03
N PHE A 115 3.14 7.44 6.91
CA PHE A 115 2.21 6.92 7.92
C PHE A 115 2.90 6.71 9.27
N PHE A 116 4.05 6.03 9.30
CA PHE A 116 4.78 5.80 10.55
C PHE A 116 5.26 7.11 11.19
N ARG A 117 5.71 8.09 10.38
CA ARG A 117 6.04 9.43 10.89
C ARG A 117 4.82 10.14 11.47
N ALA A 118 3.65 10.03 10.84
CA ALA A 118 2.41 10.61 11.36
C ALA A 118 1.98 9.93 12.67
N LYS A 119 2.03 8.59 12.71
CA LYS A 119 1.66 7.80 13.88
C LYS A 119 2.58 8.07 15.08
N ALA A 120 3.89 8.11 14.87
CA ALA A 120 4.86 8.43 15.93
C ALA A 120 4.59 9.82 16.55
N ARG A 121 4.19 10.79 15.73
CA ARG A 121 3.82 12.15 16.18
C ARG A 121 2.51 12.18 16.95
N GLU A 122 1.55 11.33 16.59
CA GLU A 122 0.30 11.16 17.33
C GLU A 122 0.56 10.50 18.69
N ASP A 123 1.25 9.36 18.70
CA ASP A 123 1.57 8.58 19.90
C ASP A 123 2.38 9.40 20.91
N ALA A 124 3.28 10.27 20.44
CA ALA A 124 4.00 11.20 21.30
C ALA A 124 3.08 12.20 22.02
N LEU A 125 1.99 12.65 21.39
CA LEU A 125 0.98 13.49 22.05
C LEU A 125 0.10 12.68 23.00
N GLU A 126 -0.25 11.45 22.64
CA GLU A 126 -1.03 10.57 23.52
C GLU A 126 -0.29 10.29 24.82
N LYS A 127 1.01 9.98 24.75
CA LYS A 127 1.86 9.81 25.93
C LYS A 127 1.85 11.06 26.83
N ARG A 128 1.94 12.25 26.24
CA ARG A 128 1.87 13.53 26.99
C ARG A 128 0.50 13.76 27.62
N ARG A 129 -0.58 13.37 26.95
CA ARG A 129 -1.94 13.41 27.52
C ARG A 129 -2.05 12.51 28.74
N ASP A 130 -1.49 11.32 28.69
CA ASP A 130 -1.61 10.35 29.78
C ASP A 130 -0.79 10.77 31.01
N VAL A 131 0.42 11.33 30.80
CA VAL A 131 1.20 11.97 31.88
C VAL A 131 0.40 13.11 32.53
N TRP A 132 -0.14 14.02 31.72
CA TRP A 132 -0.94 15.14 32.23
C TRP A 132 -2.16 14.67 33.04
N ARG A 133 -2.85 13.62 32.58
CA ARG A 133 -3.97 13.03 33.35
C ARG A 133 -3.51 12.49 34.69
N GLY A 134 -2.35 11.84 34.73
CA GLY A 134 -1.73 11.36 35.98
C GLY A 134 -1.44 12.51 36.95
N GLU A 135 -0.83 13.59 36.45
CA GLU A 135 -0.56 14.80 37.23
C GLU A 135 -1.85 15.44 37.78
N GLN A 136 -2.90 15.56 36.95
CA GLN A 136 -4.18 16.11 37.41
C GLN A 136 -4.83 15.27 38.50
N ARG A 137 -4.77 13.94 38.40
CA ARG A 137 -5.28 13.04 39.44
C ARG A 137 -4.47 13.18 40.73
N GLY A 138 -3.14 13.26 40.64
CA GLY A 138 -2.28 13.45 41.81
C GLY A 138 -2.52 14.80 42.51
N LEU A 139 -2.73 15.87 41.74
CA LEU A 139 -3.08 17.18 42.30
C LEU A 139 -4.45 17.16 42.98
N GLN A 140 -5.44 16.49 42.39
CA GLN A 140 -6.77 16.35 42.98
C GLN A 140 -6.72 15.55 44.30
N ALA A 141 -5.99 14.43 44.33
CA ALA A 141 -5.82 13.63 45.55
C ALA A 141 -5.20 14.44 46.69
N ARG A 142 -4.14 15.22 46.41
CA ARG A 142 -3.52 16.11 47.42
C ARG A 142 -4.46 17.21 47.91
N GLN A 143 -5.31 17.74 47.04
CA GLN A 143 -6.32 18.73 47.44
C GLN A 143 -7.38 18.10 48.34
N GLU A 144 -7.84 16.89 48.01
CA GLU A 144 -8.79 16.13 48.83
C GLU A 144 -8.19 15.81 50.21
N GLU A 145 -6.93 15.36 50.26
CA GLU A 145 -6.18 15.12 51.52
C GLU A 145 -6.10 16.40 52.37
N ALA A 146 -5.65 17.53 51.80
CA ALA A 146 -5.56 18.80 52.52
C ALA A 146 -6.92 19.26 53.06
N THR A 147 -8.00 19.15 52.26
CA THR A 147 -9.34 19.51 52.73
C THR A 147 -9.84 18.58 53.85
N ALA A 148 -9.49 17.29 53.82
CA ALA A 148 -9.84 16.37 54.87
C ALA A 148 -9.09 16.69 56.17
N GLU A 149 -7.80 17.03 56.09
CA GLU A 149 -7.00 17.49 57.23
C GLU A 149 -7.59 18.76 57.85
N ASP A 150 -7.91 19.77 57.05
CA ASP A 150 -8.51 21.03 57.50
C ASP A 150 -9.85 20.79 58.22
N LEU A 151 -10.70 19.91 57.67
CA LEU A 151 -11.98 19.55 58.29
C LEU A 151 -11.81 18.81 59.62
N MET A 152 -10.81 17.93 59.72
CA MET A 152 -10.50 17.23 60.97
C MET A 152 -9.97 18.19 62.04
N GLN A 153 -9.10 19.14 61.67
CA GLN A 153 -8.62 20.19 62.57
C GLN A 153 -9.76 21.11 63.03
N ALA A 154 -10.62 21.57 62.11
CA ALA A 154 -11.78 22.38 62.44
C ALA A 154 -12.74 21.68 63.41
N ARG A 155 -13.00 20.38 63.19
CA ARG A 155 -13.80 19.54 64.11
C ARG A 155 -13.15 19.40 65.49
N HIS A 156 -11.84 19.25 65.55
CA HIS A 156 -11.12 19.15 66.80
C HIS A 156 -11.17 20.47 67.59
N LEU A 157 -10.99 21.61 66.90
CA LEU A 157 -11.11 22.95 67.50
C LEU A 157 -12.52 23.24 68.01
N ALA A 158 -13.56 22.82 67.31
CA ALA A 158 -14.96 23.03 67.72
C ALA A 158 -15.42 22.16 68.91
N ARG A 159 -14.63 21.17 69.33
CA ARG A 159 -14.92 20.29 70.48
C ARG A 159 -14.20 20.72 71.77
N ARG A 160 -13.30 21.70 71.69
CA ARG A 160 -12.68 22.36 72.85
C ARG A 160 -13.50 23.59 73.23
#